data_AF-W4J629-F1
#
_entry.id   AF-W4J629-F1
#
_cell.length_a   1.000
_cell.length_b   1.000
_cell.length_c   1.000
_cell.angle_alpha   90.00
_cell.angle_beta   90.00
_cell.angle_gamma   90.00
#
_symmetry.space_group_name_H-M   'P 1'
#
loop_
_entity.id
_entity.type
_entity.pdbx_description
1 polymer ?
#
loop_
_entity_poly.entity_id
_entity_poly.type
_entity_poly.pdbx_seq_one_letter_code
_entity_poly.pdbx_strand_id
1 'polypeptide(L)'
;MSKGNCEKKTLCELKRDIKLNKNCNIESTLCALMHLAISLCHTVCIVTNARSDKWINTVKWLFPSFSKFIDKLHIPIIRTDQRNDPSSIKVFEYFRFWMDAKKKKFDQIVKQHCSIYNEYITNNINFISVGDTRFEEVATYELQLNNRDLIKKAFNIRVQSGLCLEGFVAQLKLIQVALSIITKGSYDFRYLALSSSVQIKMFS
;
A
#
# COMPACT_ATOMS: atom_id res chain seq x y z
N MET A 1 -31.36 10.21 -20.91
CA MET A 1 -30.78 8.87 -20.65
C MET A 1 -31.31 8.37 -19.32
N SER A 2 -32.05 7.25 -19.30
CA SER A 2 -32.74 6.76 -18.09
C SER A 2 -31.79 6.01 -17.14
N LYS A 3 -32.00 6.18 -15.82
CA LYS A 3 -31.22 5.52 -14.75
C LYS A 3 -31.05 4.00 -14.94
N GLY A 4 -32.07 3.32 -15.47
CA GLY A 4 -32.06 1.87 -15.68
C GLY A 4 -31.07 1.35 -16.74
N ASN A 5 -30.66 2.17 -17.71
CA ASN A 5 -29.63 1.76 -18.70
C ASN A 5 -28.21 1.87 -18.13
N CYS A 6 -27.98 2.79 -17.19
CA CYS A 6 -26.70 2.94 -16.51
C CYS A 6 -26.45 1.77 -15.56
N GLU A 7 -27.45 1.39 -14.76
CA GLU A 7 -27.35 0.29 -13.77
C GLU A 7 -27.08 -1.07 -14.42
N LYS A 8 -27.74 -1.38 -15.55
CA LYS A 8 -27.49 -2.62 -16.31
C LYS A 8 -26.06 -2.69 -16.87
N LYS A 9 -25.52 -1.56 -17.34
CA LYS A 9 -24.15 -1.49 -17.87
C LYS A 9 -23.13 -1.70 -16.76
N THR A 10 -23.28 -1.04 -15.62
CA THR A 10 -22.43 -1.20 -14.44
C THR A 10 -22.42 -2.64 -13.91
N LEU A 11 -23.58 -3.30 -13.88
CA LEU A 11 -23.66 -4.71 -13.44
C LEU A 11 -22.95 -5.67 -14.41
N CYS A 12 -23.04 -5.42 -15.71
CA CYS A 12 -22.34 -6.23 -16.72
C CYS A 12 -20.81 -6.05 -16.61
N GLU A 13 -20.34 -4.81 -16.42
CA GLU A 13 -18.93 -4.51 -16.20
C GLU A 13 -18.40 -5.20 -14.92
N LEU A 14 -19.13 -5.11 -13.81
CA LEU A 14 -18.78 -5.79 -12.55
C LEU A 14 -18.68 -7.32 -12.72
N LYS A 15 -19.65 -7.94 -13.41
CA LYS A 15 -19.63 -9.39 -13.69
C LYS A 15 -18.42 -9.80 -14.53
N ARG A 16 -18.05 -8.98 -15.52
CA ARG A 16 -16.86 -9.20 -16.34
C ARG A 16 -15.60 -9.15 -15.48
N ASP A 17 -15.47 -8.14 -14.62
CA ASP A 17 -14.29 -7.94 -13.79
C ASP A 17 -14.14 -9.05 -12.73
N ILE A 18 -15.25 -9.55 -12.16
CA ILE A 18 -15.26 -10.74 -11.28
C ILE A 18 -14.75 -11.98 -12.03
N LYS A 19 -15.20 -12.20 -13.27
CA LYS A 19 -14.73 -13.33 -14.09
C LYS A 19 -13.23 -13.22 -14.41
N LEU A 20 -12.77 -12.01 -14.71
CA LEU A 20 -11.36 -11.73 -15.00
C LEU A 20 -10.47 -11.95 -13.78
N ASN A 21 -10.89 -11.54 -12.58
CA ASN A 21 -10.19 -11.85 -11.34
C ASN A 21 -9.95 -13.36 -11.18
N LYS A 22 -11.00 -14.17 -11.37
CA LYS A 22 -10.91 -15.64 -11.28
C LYS A 22 -9.92 -16.22 -12.29
N ASN A 23 -9.94 -15.73 -13.53
CA ASN A 23 -9.07 -16.23 -14.59
C ASN A 23 -7.59 -15.89 -14.36
N CYS A 24 -7.31 -14.70 -13.78
CA CYS A 24 -5.96 -14.20 -13.58
C CYS A 24 -5.39 -14.51 -12.19
N ASN A 25 -6.14 -15.17 -11.29
CA ASN A 25 -5.70 -15.49 -9.93
C ASN A 25 -5.27 -14.24 -9.12
N ILE A 26 -5.91 -13.09 -9.34
CA ILE A 26 -5.54 -11.81 -8.69
C ILE A 26 -5.77 -11.92 -7.19
N GLU A 27 -6.96 -12.37 -6.79
CA GLU A 27 -7.33 -12.47 -5.38
C GLU A 27 -6.45 -13.43 -4.60
N SER A 28 -6.16 -14.61 -5.14
CA SER A 28 -5.28 -15.58 -4.48
C SER A 28 -3.85 -15.05 -4.34
N THR A 29 -3.36 -14.34 -5.35
CA THR A 29 -2.03 -13.69 -5.31
C THR A 29 -1.99 -12.56 -4.27
N LEU A 30 -3.05 -11.75 -4.16
CA LEU A 30 -3.19 -10.72 -3.13
C LEU A 30 -3.19 -11.33 -1.71
N CYS A 31 -3.98 -12.37 -1.48
CA CYS A 31 -4.02 -13.07 -0.21
C CYS A 31 -2.64 -13.65 0.15
N ALA A 32 -1.95 -14.29 -0.80
CA ALA A 32 -0.60 -14.82 -0.57
C ALA A 32 0.41 -13.72 -0.22
N LEU A 33 0.34 -12.57 -0.90
CA LEU A 33 1.19 -11.41 -0.59
C LEU A 33 0.93 -10.89 0.83
N MET A 34 -0.33 -10.78 1.24
CA MET A 34 -0.64 -10.31 2.59
C MET A 34 -0.26 -11.32 3.67
N HIS A 35 -0.47 -12.61 3.43
CA HIS A 35 0.02 -13.66 4.33
C HIS A 35 1.53 -13.54 4.54
N LEU A 36 2.29 -13.34 3.46
CA LEU A 36 3.73 -13.11 3.53
C LEU A 36 4.03 -11.84 4.34
N ALA A 37 3.38 -10.72 4.04
CA ALA A 37 3.61 -9.46 4.75
C ALA A 37 3.40 -9.60 6.25
N ILE A 38 2.34 -10.28 6.69
CA ILE A 38 2.04 -10.51 8.12
C ILE A 38 3.02 -11.49 8.76
N SER A 39 3.49 -12.50 8.02
CA SER A 39 4.52 -13.42 8.53
C SER A 39 5.87 -12.74 8.75
N LEU A 40 6.11 -11.61 8.08
CA LEU A 40 7.37 -10.90 8.08
C LEU A 40 7.35 -9.60 8.90
N CYS A 41 6.18 -9.02 9.14
CA CYS A 41 6.02 -7.71 9.77
C CYS A 41 5.14 -7.80 11.00
N HIS A 42 5.59 -7.21 12.11
CA HIS A 42 4.78 -7.07 13.33
C HIS A 42 3.53 -6.22 13.14
N THR A 43 3.56 -5.26 12.21
CA THR A 43 2.43 -4.37 11.92
C THR A 43 2.28 -4.21 10.42
N VAL A 44 1.06 -4.45 9.94
CA VAL A 44 0.66 -4.28 8.54
C VAL A 44 -0.58 -3.40 8.52
N CYS A 45 -0.60 -2.39 7.66
CA CYS A 45 -1.73 -1.45 7.53
C CYS A 45 -1.97 -1.12 6.06
N ILE A 46 -3.21 -0.76 5.71
CA ILE A 46 -3.57 -0.25 4.39
C ILE A 46 -3.83 1.24 4.51
N VAL A 47 -3.02 2.08 3.85
CA VAL A 47 -3.18 3.54 3.88
C VAL A 47 -3.78 4.04 2.57
N THR A 48 -4.96 4.67 2.63
CA THR A 48 -5.73 5.07 1.44
C THR A 48 -6.06 6.56 1.40
N ASN A 49 -6.10 7.10 0.18
CA ASN A 49 -6.54 8.47 -0.13
C ASN A 49 -8.01 8.52 -0.58
N ALA A 50 -8.74 7.40 -0.46
CA ALA A 50 -10.10 7.35 -0.97
C ALA A 50 -11.08 8.17 -0.12
N ARG A 51 -11.95 8.92 -0.80
CA ARG A 51 -12.90 9.90 -0.22
C ARG A 51 -14.16 9.29 0.39
N SER A 52 -14.46 8.03 0.11
CA SER A 52 -15.70 7.40 0.55
C SER A 52 -15.52 5.91 0.80
N ASP A 53 -16.34 5.34 1.68
CA ASP A 53 -16.39 3.90 1.94
C ASP A 53 -16.77 3.05 0.72
N LYS A 54 -17.23 3.66 -0.38
CA LYS A 54 -17.61 2.95 -1.59
C LYS A 54 -16.45 2.13 -2.19
N TRP A 55 -15.20 2.58 -2.05
CA TRP A 55 -14.07 1.78 -2.53
C TRP A 55 -13.90 0.49 -1.72
N ILE A 56 -14.11 0.54 -0.40
CA ILE A 56 -14.04 -0.64 0.48
C ILE A 56 -15.11 -1.63 0.06
N ASN A 57 -16.33 -1.15 -0.20
CA ASN A 57 -17.41 -1.99 -0.72
C ASN A 57 -17.03 -2.59 -2.08
N THR A 58 -16.43 -1.82 -2.98
CA THR A 58 -15.97 -2.31 -4.28
C THR A 58 -14.93 -3.43 -4.13
N VAL A 59 -13.97 -3.27 -3.22
CA VAL A 59 -12.98 -4.32 -2.90
C VAL A 59 -13.65 -5.55 -2.31
N LYS A 60 -14.66 -5.39 -1.44
CA LYS A 60 -15.47 -6.50 -0.90
C LYS A 60 -16.18 -7.30 -1.98
N TRP A 61 -16.70 -6.63 -3.01
CA TRP A 61 -17.38 -7.27 -4.12
C TRP A 61 -16.42 -7.97 -5.09
N LEU A 62 -15.31 -7.31 -5.43
CA LEU A 62 -14.34 -7.84 -6.40
C LEU A 62 -13.44 -8.92 -5.81
N PHE A 63 -13.10 -8.80 -4.53
CA PHE A 63 -12.14 -9.64 -3.81
C PHE A 63 -12.69 -10.05 -2.42
N PRO A 64 -13.74 -10.91 -2.38
CA PRO A 64 -14.42 -11.29 -1.14
C PRO A 64 -13.54 -12.08 -0.15
N SER A 65 -12.69 -13.01 -0.62
CA SER A 65 -11.73 -13.75 0.19
C SER A 65 -10.65 -12.84 0.76
N PHE A 66 -10.14 -11.91 -0.05
CA PHE A 66 -9.18 -10.90 0.41
C PHE A 66 -9.79 -10.00 1.48
N SER A 67 -11.04 -9.62 1.31
CA SER A 67 -11.74 -8.79 2.30
C SER A 67 -11.99 -9.53 3.60
N LYS A 68 -12.41 -10.80 3.54
CA LYS A 68 -12.51 -11.67 4.73
C LYS A 68 -11.16 -11.81 5.44
N PHE A 69 -10.07 -11.87 4.69
CA PHE A 69 -8.73 -11.94 5.24
C PHE A 69 -8.35 -10.66 6.01
N ILE A 70 -8.59 -9.48 5.43
CA ILE A 70 -8.39 -8.18 6.11
C ILE A 70 -9.21 -8.13 7.39
N ASP A 71 -10.49 -8.49 7.32
CA ASP A 71 -11.40 -8.45 8.47
C ASP A 71 -10.94 -9.44 9.55
N LYS A 72 -10.59 -10.69 9.19
CA LYS A 72 -10.15 -11.73 10.13
C LYS A 72 -8.89 -11.35 10.90
N LEU A 73 -7.93 -10.72 10.24
CA LEU A 73 -6.65 -10.33 10.86
C LEU A 73 -6.65 -8.89 11.38
N HIS A 74 -7.80 -8.23 11.35
CA HIS A 74 -8.02 -6.87 11.85
C HIS A 74 -7.01 -5.87 11.26
N ILE A 75 -6.70 -6.02 9.97
CA ILE A 75 -5.73 -5.16 9.29
C ILE A 75 -6.35 -3.76 9.15
N PRO A 76 -5.78 -2.73 9.79
CA PRO A 76 -6.39 -1.41 9.79
C PRO A 76 -6.31 -0.77 8.40
N ILE A 77 -7.44 -0.24 7.96
CA ILE A 77 -7.57 0.62 6.78
C ILE A 77 -7.56 2.08 7.26
N ILE A 78 -6.44 2.75 7.07
CA ILE A 78 -6.19 4.11 7.55
C ILE A 78 -6.40 5.10 6.40
N ARG A 79 -7.33 6.03 6.58
CA ARG A 79 -7.51 7.15 5.65
C ARG A 79 -6.50 8.24 5.93
N THR A 80 -5.85 8.75 4.90
CA THR A 80 -5.15 10.03 4.98
C THR A 80 -6.17 11.16 5.16
N ASP A 81 -5.76 12.26 5.78
CA ASP A 81 -6.59 13.46 5.84
C ASP A 81 -6.70 14.07 4.44
N GLN A 82 -7.91 14.51 4.09
CA GLN A 82 -8.26 15.00 2.75
C GLN A 82 -8.98 16.35 2.84
N ARG A 83 -9.10 16.92 4.04
CA ARG A 83 -9.69 18.25 4.21
C ARG A 83 -8.82 19.28 3.54
N ASN A 84 -9.44 20.17 2.77
CA ASN A 84 -8.77 21.26 2.05
C ASN A 84 -7.76 20.76 1.01
N ASP A 85 -8.08 19.67 0.29
CA ASP A 85 -7.22 19.19 -0.78
C ASP A 85 -7.07 20.28 -1.85
N PRO A 86 -5.85 20.72 -2.16
CA PRO A 86 -5.64 21.73 -3.18
C PRO A 86 -5.94 21.15 -4.57
N SER A 87 -6.21 22.02 -5.53
CA SER A 87 -6.38 21.60 -6.93
C SER A 87 -5.11 20.92 -7.44
N SER A 88 -5.27 19.83 -8.20
CA SER A 88 -4.16 19.13 -8.86
C SER A 88 -3.42 20.00 -9.89
N ILE A 89 -4.06 21.09 -10.36
CA ILE A 89 -3.43 22.09 -11.22
C ILE A 89 -2.27 22.79 -10.49
N LYS A 90 -2.40 22.97 -9.18
CA LYS A 90 -1.35 23.53 -8.34
C LYS A 90 -0.39 22.43 -7.87
N VAL A 91 0.39 21.91 -8.82
CA VAL A 91 1.20 20.69 -8.66
C VAL A 91 2.03 20.67 -7.37
N PHE A 92 2.69 21.78 -7.01
CA PHE A 92 3.52 21.85 -5.79
C PHE A 92 2.70 21.81 -4.50
N GLU A 93 1.62 22.59 -4.42
CA GLU A 93 0.71 22.58 -3.25
C GLU A 93 0.08 21.20 -3.09
N TYR A 94 -0.38 20.61 -4.19
CA TYR A 94 -0.94 19.26 -4.24
C TYR A 94 0.06 18.20 -3.78
N PHE A 95 1.29 18.25 -4.29
CA PHE A 95 2.33 17.31 -3.91
C PHE A 95 2.63 17.39 -2.42
N ARG A 96 2.87 18.61 -1.91
CA ARG A 96 3.16 18.83 -0.48
C ARG A 96 2.02 18.35 0.40
N PHE A 97 0.79 18.70 0.07
CA PHE A 97 -0.39 18.29 0.84
C PHE A 97 -0.47 16.76 1.00
N TRP A 98 -0.38 16.01 -0.11
CA TRP A 98 -0.50 14.54 -0.04
C TRP A 98 0.72 13.87 0.59
N MET A 99 1.92 14.41 0.35
CA MET A 99 3.13 13.95 1.01
C MET A 99 3.03 14.14 2.53
N ASP A 100 2.65 15.33 3.00
CA ASP A 100 2.50 15.65 4.42
C ASP A 100 1.41 14.79 5.08
N ALA A 101 0.29 14.59 4.38
CA ALA A 101 -0.79 13.73 4.85
C ALA A 101 -0.33 12.27 5.02
N LYS A 102 0.48 11.74 4.09
CA LYS A 102 1.06 10.38 4.19
C LYS A 102 2.08 10.30 5.31
N LYS A 103 3.01 11.24 5.37
CA LYS A 103 4.05 11.32 6.42
C LYS A 103 3.41 11.32 7.81
N LYS A 104 2.41 12.17 8.04
CA LYS A 104 1.67 12.23 9.31
C LYS A 104 1.04 10.89 9.68
N LYS A 105 0.49 10.16 8.71
CA LYS A 105 -0.09 8.82 8.95
C LYS A 105 0.97 7.77 9.22
N PHE A 106 2.10 7.79 8.53
CA PHE A 106 3.20 6.87 8.81
C PHE A 106 3.78 7.10 10.21
N ASP A 107 3.96 8.36 10.62
CA ASP A 107 4.42 8.73 11.97
C ASP A 107 3.45 8.23 13.05
N GLN A 108 2.14 8.40 12.85
CA GLN A 108 1.11 7.85 13.75
C GLN A 108 1.20 6.32 13.88
N ILE A 109 1.40 5.61 12.76
CA ILE A 109 1.54 4.15 12.75
C ILE A 109 2.79 3.73 13.53
N VAL A 110 3.93 4.39 13.30
CA VAL A 110 5.19 4.08 14.01
C VAL A 110 5.05 4.33 15.50
N LYS A 111 4.45 5.45 15.92
CA LYS A 111 4.22 5.75 17.34
C LYS A 111 3.28 4.75 18.01
N GLN A 112 2.20 4.37 17.34
CA GLN A 112 1.28 3.35 17.84
C GLN A 112 1.97 1.99 17.96
N HIS A 113 2.77 1.62 16.96
CA HIS A 113 3.58 0.40 17.00
C HIS A 113 4.52 0.40 18.20
N CYS A 114 5.26 1.48 18.43
CA CYS A 114 6.12 1.61 19.60
C CYS A 114 5.32 1.49 20.90
N SER A 115 4.16 2.15 21.00
CA SER A 115 3.32 2.07 22.20
C SER A 115 2.81 0.66 22.50
N ILE A 116 2.56 -0.17 21.49
CA ILE A 116 2.05 -1.53 21.66
C ILE A 116 3.19 -2.51 21.97
N TYR A 117 4.35 -2.31 21.35
CA TYR A 117 5.45 -3.27 21.38
C TYR A 117 6.68 -2.77 22.15
N ASN A 118 6.55 -1.70 22.94
CA ASN A 118 7.65 -1.02 23.63
C ASN A 118 8.53 -1.98 24.45
N GLU A 119 7.91 -2.96 25.09
CA GLU A 119 8.60 -3.96 25.93
C GLU A 119 9.39 -5.00 25.12
N TYR A 120 9.11 -5.13 23.82
CA TYR A 120 9.68 -6.14 22.93
C TYR A 120 10.59 -5.55 21.85
N ILE A 121 10.60 -4.23 21.68
CA ILE A 121 11.36 -3.54 20.63
C ILE A 121 12.50 -2.74 21.22
N THR A 122 13.72 -3.12 20.85
CA THR A 122 14.94 -2.35 21.10
C THR A 122 15.15 -1.29 20.02
N ASN A 123 14.38 -0.19 20.04
CA ASN A 123 14.59 1.04 19.22
C ASN A 123 15.18 0.85 17.79
N ASN A 124 14.74 -0.15 17.03
CA ASN A 124 15.33 -0.50 15.72
C ASN A 124 14.26 -0.95 14.73
N ILE A 125 13.33 -0.05 14.41
CA ILE A 125 12.25 -0.37 13.49
C ILE A 125 12.77 -0.36 12.05
N ASN A 126 12.42 -1.40 11.30
CA ASN A 126 12.48 -1.35 9.84
C ASN A 126 11.08 -0.99 9.32
N PHE A 127 10.98 0.10 8.58
CA PHE A 127 9.71 0.57 8.00
C PHE A 127 9.65 0.25 6.51
N ILE A 128 8.53 -0.27 6.01
CA ILE A 128 8.34 -0.57 4.59
C ILE A 128 7.04 0.10 4.12
N SER A 129 7.12 0.97 3.11
CA SER A 129 5.97 1.47 2.38
C SER A 129 5.89 0.87 0.98
N VAL A 130 4.66 0.68 0.49
CA VAL A 130 4.38 0.26 -0.89
C VAL A 130 3.39 1.25 -1.48
N GLY A 131 3.71 1.82 -2.64
CA GLY A 131 2.85 2.82 -3.27
C GLY A 131 3.24 3.13 -4.71
N ASP A 132 2.28 3.58 -5.52
CA ASP A 132 2.49 3.90 -6.93
C ASP A 132 2.94 5.34 -7.16
N THR A 133 2.70 6.22 -6.18
CA THR A 133 3.02 7.63 -6.30
C THR A 133 4.36 7.99 -5.67
N ARG A 134 4.88 9.17 -6.02
CA ARG A 134 6.06 9.73 -5.35
C ARG A 134 5.76 10.23 -3.94
N PHE A 135 4.50 10.31 -3.51
CA PHE A 135 4.15 10.75 -2.16
C PHE A 135 4.66 9.76 -1.11
N GLU A 136 4.44 8.45 -1.34
CA GLU A 136 4.92 7.41 -0.41
C GLU A 136 6.45 7.39 -0.33
N GLU A 137 7.14 7.59 -1.46
CA GLU A 137 8.60 7.65 -1.50
C GLU A 137 9.14 8.79 -0.62
N VAL A 138 8.68 10.02 -0.86
CA VAL A 138 9.15 11.20 -0.12
C VAL A 138 8.71 11.15 1.34
N ALA A 139 7.47 10.72 1.61
CA ALA A 139 6.98 10.57 2.98
C ALA A 139 7.79 9.53 3.78
N THR A 140 8.24 8.45 3.13
CA THR A 140 9.08 7.41 3.76
C THR A 140 10.47 7.95 4.08
N TYR A 141 11.07 8.67 3.13
CA TYR A 141 12.36 9.33 3.34
C TYR A 141 12.29 10.34 4.50
N GLU A 142 11.30 11.24 4.49
CA GLU A 142 11.16 12.23 5.56
C GLU A 142 10.82 11.59 6.91
N LEU A 143 10.06 10.50 6.93
CA LEU A 143 9.79 9.76 8.16
C LEU A 143 11.10 9.24 8.77
N GLN A 144 11.96 8.62 7.97
CA GLN A 144 13.25 8.12 8.43
C GLN A 144 14.17 9.26 8.90
N LEU A 145 14.26 10.34 8.12
CA LEU A 145 15.08 11.51 8.45
C LEU A 145 14.72 12.10 9.82
N ASN A 146 13.43 12.20 10.13
CA ASN A 146 12.93 12.82 11.36
C ASN A 146 12.86 11.86 12.56
N ASN A 147 13.12 10.55 12.36
CA ASN A 147 13.01 9.53 13.40
C ASN A 147 14.23 8.58 13.37
N ARG A 148 15.44 9.10 13.12
CA ARG A 148 16.66 8.28 12.98
C ARG A 148 16.99 7.44 14.20
N ASP A 149 16.65 7.93 15.39
CA ASP A 149 16.89 7.23 16.67
C ASP A 149 15.95 6.03 16.85
N LEU A 150 14.91 5.92 16.02
CA LEU A 150 13.85 4.92 16.12
C LEU A 150 13.78 4.01 14.89
N ILE A 151 13.95 4.58 13.70
CA ILE A 151 13.84 3.88 12.41
C ILE A 151 15.24 3.65 11.85
N LYS A 152 15.70 2.40 11.96
CA LYS A 152 17.02 1.97 11.49
C LYS A 152 17.12 2.00 9.97
N LYS A 153 16.12 1.42 9.30
CA LYS A 153 16.03 1.40 7.83
C LYS A 153 14.58 1.64 7.41
N ALA A 154 14.38 2.52 6.43
CA ALA A 154 13.10 2.70 5.79
C ALA A 154 13.18 2.33 4.31
N PHE A 155 12.22 1.55 3.84
CA PHE A 155 12.14 1.06 2.48
C PHE A 155 10.89 1.58 1.79
N ASN A 156 11.03 2.06 0.56
CA ASN A 156 9.90 2.31 -0.31
C ASN A 156 9.94 1.32 -1.48
N ILE A 157 8.89 0.51 -1.60
CA ILE A 157 8.63 -0.32 -2.79
C ILE A 157 7.70 0.49 -3.68
N ARG A 158 8.27 1.13 -4.70
CA ARG A 158 7.51 1.83 -5.72
C ARG A 158 6.89 0.83 -6.68
N VAL A 159 5.59 0.98 -6.91
CA VAL A 159 4.82 0.16 -7.86
C VAL A 159 4.27 1.01 -9.01
N GLN A 160 3.67 0.38 -10.02
CA GLN A 160 3.04 1.06 -11.15
C GLN A 160 1.52 0.87 -11.13
N SER A 161 0.78 1.95 -11.37
CA SER A 161 -0.66 1.94 -11.62
C SER A 161 -0.98 1.89 -13.11
N GLY A 162 -2.21 1.50 -13.46
CA GLY A 162 -2.67 1.43 -14.86
C GLY A 162 -2.15 0.23 -15.66
N LEU A 163 -1.62 -0.80 -14.99
CA LEU A 163 -1.19 -2.04 -15.64
C LEU A 163 -2.40 -2.84 -16.17
N CYS A 164 -2.17 -3.63 -17.21
CA CYS A 164 -3.08 -4.71 -17.58
C CYS A 164 -3.16 -5.77 -16.45
N LEU A 165 -4.12 -6.67 -16.53
CA LEU A 165 -4.36 -7.67 -15.48
C LEU A 165 -3.15 -8.58 -15.27
N GLU A 166 -2.54 -9.06 -16.35
CA GLU A 166 -1.34 -9.91 -16.31
C GLU A 166 -0.16 -9.15 -15.69
N GLY A 167 0.01 -7.88 -16.08
CA GLY A 167 1.03 -7.00 -15.52
C GLY A 167 0.81 -6.74 -14.03
N PHE A 168 -0.44 -6.57 -13.61
CA PHE A 168 -0.79 -6.40 -12.19
C PHE A 168 -0.46 -7.64 -11.37
N VAL A 169 -0.80 -8.84 -11.84
CA VAL A 169 -0.46 -10.11 -11.17
C VAL A 169 1.06 -10.30 -11.08
N ALA A 170 1.78 -10.02 -12.17
CA ALA A 170 3.24 -10.05 -12.17
C ALA A 170 3.84 -9.06 -11.16
N GLN A 171 3.28 -7.84 -11.08
CA GLN A 171 3.66 -6.85 -10.08
C GLN A 171 3.43 -7.36 -8.64
N LEU A 172 2.29 -7.98 -8.35
CA LEU A 172 2.04 -8.55 -7.01
C LEU A 172 3.09 -9.60 -6.61
N LYS A 173 3.48 -10.47 -7.55
CA LYS A 173 4.54 -11.47 -7.32
C LYS A 173 5.90 -10.80 -7.11
N LEU A 174 6.22 -9.74 -7.86
CA LEU A 174 7.44 -8.97 -7.66
C LEU A 174 7.47 -8.24 -6.31
N ILE A 175 6.34 -7.77 -5.80
CA ILE A 175 6.26 -7.23 -4.43
C ILE A 175 6.56 -8.32 -3.39
N GLN A 176 6.11 -9.56 -3.58
CA GLN A 176 6.46 -10.68 -2.69
C GLN A 176 7.98 -10.93 -2.66
N VAL A 177 8.63 -10.86 -3.84
CA VAL A 177 10.08 -10.95 -3.96
C VAL A 177 10.74 -9.78 -3.23
N ALA A 178 10.27 -8.54 -3.44
CA ALA A 178 10.79 -7.36 -2.76
C ALA A 178 10.72 -7.46 -1.23
N LEU A 179 9.59 -7.91 -0.68
CA LEU A 179 9.46 -8.13 0.77
C LEU A 179 10.45 -9.18 1.27
N SER A 180 10.59 -10.29 0.56
CA SER A 180 11.53 -11.36 0.91
C SER A 180 12.99 -10.89 0.87
N ILE A 181 13.34 -10.03 -0.09
CA ILE A 181 14.64 -9.39 -0.22
C ILE A 181 14.93 -8.53 1.01
N ILE A 182 14.01 -7.62 1.34
CA ILE A 182 14.18 -6.67 2.44
C ILE A 182 14.34 -7.41 3.78
N THR A 183 13.55 -8.44 4.03
CA THR A 183 13.46 -9.09 5.36
C THR A 183 14.55 -10.13 5.61
N LYS A 184 15.10 -10.75 4.56
CA LYS A 184 16.29 -11.62 4.68
C LYS A 184 17.58 -10.84 4.98
N GLY A 185 17.52 -9.51 5.03
CA GLY A 185 18.64 -8.65 5.39
C GLY A 185 19.84 -8.75 4.45
N SER A 186 19.69 -9.38 3.28
CA SER A 186 20.80 -9.72 2.38
C SER A 186 21.28 -8.54 1.54
N TYR A 187 20.97 -7.29 1.93
CA TYR A 187 21.13 -6.13 1.05
C TYR A 187 21.57 -4.85 1.78
N ASP A 188 22.53 -4.16 1.15
CA ASP A 188 23.02 -2.83 1.53
C ASP A 188 23.05 -1.86 0.33
N PHE A 189 22.12 -2.04 -0.62
CA PHE A 189 21.98 -1.14 -1.77
C PHE A 189 20.93 -0.06 -1.49
N ARG A 190 21.23 1.19 -1.86
CA ARG A 190 20.27 2.32 -1.74
C ARG A 190 19.08 2.20 -2.71
N TYR A 191 19.24 1.45 -3.80
CA TYR A 191 18.24 1.28 -4.84
C TYR A 191 18.36 -0.10 -5.51
N LEU A 192 17.22 -0.73 -5.81
CA LEU A 192 17.14 -1.96 -6.61
C LEU A 192 15.89 -1.92 -7.50
N ALA A 193 16.07 -2.01 -8.81
CA ALA A 193 14.96 -2.21 -9.75
C ALA A 193 14.77 -3.70 -10.00
N LEU A 194 13.67 -4.28 -9.51
CA LEU A 194 13.29 -5.66 -9.87
C LEU A 194 12.67 -5.71 -11.27
N SER A 195 12.01 -4.63 -11.67
CA SER A 195 11.48 -4.39 -13.00
C SER A 195 11.23 -2.90 -13.20
N SER A 196 10.70 -2.52 -14.36
CA SER A 196 10.16 -1.16 -14.58
C SER A 196 8.97 -0.83 -13.68
N SER A 197 8.22 -1.85 -13.23
CA SER A 197 7.01 -1.69 -12.43
C SER A 197 7.24 -1.85 -10.93
N VAL A 198 8.35 -2.46 -10.49
CA VAL A 198 8.67 -2.63 -9.06
C VAL A 198 10.11 -2.23 -8.77
N GLN A 199 10.26 -1.22 -7.92
CA GLN A 199 11.56 -0.67 -7.52
C GLN A 199 11.62 -0.52 -6.01
N ILE A 200 12.77 -0.84 -5.42
CA ILE A 200 13.02 -0.71 -3.98
C ILE A 200 14.01 0.44 -3.77
N LYS A 201 13.68 1.35 -2.85
CA LYS A 201 14.57 2.39 -2.36
C LYS A 201 14.77 2.20 -0.86
N MET A 202 16.01 2.32 -0.39
CA MET A 202 16.36 2.23 1.02
C MET A 202 16.88 3.58 1.52
N PHE A 203 16.42 3.98 2.70
CA PHE A 203 16.86 5.16 3.44
C PHE A 203 17.35 4.72 4.82
N SER A 204 18.55 5.19 5.19
CA SER A 204 19.26 4.87 6.44
C SER A 204 20.10 6.07 6.84
#